data_AF-A0A0C5BT49-F1
#
_entry.id   AF-A0A0C5BT49-F1
#
_cell.length_a   1.000
_cell.length_b   1.000
_cell.length_c   1.000
_cell.angle_alpha   90.00
_cell.angle_beta   90.00
_cell.angle_gamma   90.00
#
_symmetry.space_group_name_H-M   'P 1'
#
loop_
_entity.id
_entity.type
_entity.pdbx_description
1 polymer ?
#
loop_
_entity_poly.entity_id
_entity_poly.type
_entity_poly.pdbx_seq_one_letter_code
_entity_poly.pdbx_strand_id
1 'polypeptide(L)' 'MPPKIQCPNCQQNEWLENPELSYLPRVAKMDDGKYVADTANGTHVKIWRCNNCMYMMQFWEPD' A
#
# COMPACT_ATOMS: atom_id res chain seq x y z
N MET A 1 12.33 1.32 4.02
CA MET A 1 12.53 1.71 5.44
C MET A 1 11.19 1.58 6.15
N PRO A 2 11.13 1.13 7.42
CA PRO A 2 9.89 1.11 8.17
C PRO A 2 9.26 2.50 8.28
N PRO A 3 7.92 2.61 8.37
CA PRO A 3 7.24 3.86 8.62
C PRO A 3 7.76 4.52 9.89
N LYS A 4 8.02 5.83 9.81
CA LYS A 4 8.46 6.63 10.97
C LYS A 4 7.28 7.25 11.75
N ILE A 5 6.07 6.77 11.50
CA ILE A 5 4.85 7.26 12.14
C ILE A 5 4.37 6.27 13.21
N GLN A 6 3.75 6.78 14.26
CA GLN A 6 3.05 5.93 15.22
C GLN A 6 1.82 5.30 14.59
N CYS A 7 1.49 4.07 15.00
CA CYS A 7 0.25 3.42 14.63
C CYS A 7 -0.94 4.30 15.05
N PRO A 8 -1.83 4.72 14.13
CA PRO A 8 -2.93 5.60 14.49
C PRO A 8 -3.95 4.92 15.42
N ASN A 9 -3.96 3.58 15.48
CA ASN A 9 -4.85 2.81 16.33
C ASN A 9 -4.35 2.64 17.77
N CYS A 10 -3.08 2.22 17.97
CA CYS A 10 -2.54 1.93 19.31
C CYS A 10 -1.36 2.80 19.74
N GLN A 11 -0.97 3.78 18.92
CA GLN A 11 0.13 4.73 19.16
C GLN A 11 1.53 4.12 19.32
N GLN A 12 1.67 2.81 19.09
CA GLN A 12 2.97 2.11 19.09
C GLN A 12 3.72 2.32 17.77
N ASN A 13 5.04 2.31 17.83
CA ASN A 13 5.93 2.48 16.67
C ASN A 13 6.67 1.17 16.33
N GLU A 14 5.89 0.11 16.10
CA GLU A 14 6.42 -1.19 15.74
C GLU A 14 5.64 -1.73 14.54
N TRP A 15 6.32 -1.76 13.39
CA TRP A 15 5.75 -2.07 12.10
C TRP A 15 6.44 -3.28 11.48
N LEU A 16 5.63 -4.19 10.93
CA LEU A 16 6.06 -5.34 10.18
C LEU A 16 5.66 -5.16 8.71
N GLU A 17 6.62 -5.29 7.80
CA GLU A 17 6.37 -5.23 6.36
C GLU A 17 5.63 -6.49 5.92
N ASN A 18 4.62 -6.32 5.06
CA ASN A 18 3.98 -7.44 4.38
C ASN A 18 4.64 -7.64 3.00
N PRO A 19 5.34 -8.78 2.77
CA PRO A 19 6.14 -8.99 1.56
C PRO A 19 5.32 -9.31 0.30
N GLU A 20 4.01 -9.59 0.41
CA GLU A 20 3.24 -10.14 -0.71
C GLU A 20 2.56 -9.09 -1.60
N LEU A 21 2.53 -7.81 -1.22
CA LEU A 21 1.70 -6.80 -1.88
C LEU A 21 2.48 -5.52 -2.16
N SER A 22 2.88 -5.35 -3.42
CA SER A 22 3.78 -4.27 -3.83
C SER A 22 3.20 -3.29 -4.86
N TYR A 23 2.06 -3.60 -5.52
CA TYR A 23 1.58 -2.82 -6.67
C TYR A 23 0.07 -2.58 -6.64
N LEU A 24 -0.33 -1.31 -6.80
CA LEU A 24 -1.70 -0.96 -7.15
C LEU A 24 -1.81 -0.74 -8.67
N PRO A 25 -2.62 -1.54 -9.40
CA PRO A 25 -2.79 -1.37 -10.83
C PRO A 25 -3.33 0.01 -11.17
N ARG A 26 -2.84 0.59 -12.27
CA ARG A 26 -3.40 1.83 -12.80
C ARG A 26 -4.59 1.51 -13.69
N VAL A 27 -5.77 2.03 -13.35
CA VAL A 27 -7.00 1.78 -14.11
C VAL A 27 -7.37 3.02 -14.93
N ALA A 28 -7.68 2.82 -16.21
CA ALA A 28 -8.19 3.85 -17.11
C ALA A 28 -9.55 3.42 -17.68
N LYS A 29 -10.49 4.38 -17.80
CA LYS A 29 -11.79 4.16 -18.44
C LYS A 29 -11.70 4.45 -19.94
N MET A 30 -12.27 3.58 -20.76
CA MET A 30 -12.33 3.73 -22.21
C MET A 30 -13.66 4.37 -22.65
N ASP A 31 -13.67 4.92 -23.87
CA ASP A 31 -14.83 5.58 -24.45
C ASP A 31 -16.03 4.64 -24.66
N ASP A 32 -15.77 3.34 -24.85
CA ASP A 32 -16.79 2.28 -24.97
C ASP A 32 -17.36 1.82 -23.62
N GLY A 33 -16.98 2.48 -22.53
CA GLY A 33 -17.46 2.20 -21.17
C GLY A 33 -16.72 1.08 -20.44
N LYS A 34 -15.74 0.42 -21.07
CA LYS A 34 -14.90 -0.59 -20.42
C LYS A 34 -13.73 0.06 -19.65
N TYR A 35 -12.97 -0.78 -18.95
CA TYR A 35 -11.79 -0.38 -18.19
C TYR A 35 -10.57 -1.20 -18.61
N VAL A 36 -9.40 -0.58 -18.60
CA VAL A 36 -8.09 -1.23 -18.79
C VAL A 36 -7.29 -1.05 -17.51
N ALA A 37 -6.61 -2.12 -17.08
CA ALA A 37 -5.72 -2.11 -15.93
C ALA A 37 -4.28 -2.37 -16.38
N ASP A 38 -3.38 -1.42 -16.10
CA ASP A 38 -1.95 -1.62 -16.23
C ASP A 38 -1.40 -2.18 -14.92
N THR A 39 -1.04 -3.45 -14.94
CA THR A 39 -0.44 -4.16 -13.81
C THR A 39 1.09 -4.11 -13.80
N ALA A 40 1.71 -3.56 -14.85
CA ALA A 40 3.17 -3.48 -14.99
C ALA A 40 3.72 -2.12 -14.52
N ASN A 41 2.97 -1.03 -14.73
CA ASN A 41 3.34 0.33 -14.32
C ASN A 41 2.41 0.86 -13.21
N GLY A 42 2.01 -0.04 -12.30
CA GLY A 42 1.23 0.33 -11.12
C GLY A 42 2.07 1.08 -10.09
N THR A 43 1.45 1.91 -9.27
CA THR A 43 2.17 2.64 -8.23
C THR A 43 2.66 1.66 -7.16
N HIS A 44 3.94 1.76 -6.80
CA HIS A 44 4.53 0.98 -5.72
C HIS A 44 3.93 1.35 -4.37
N VAL A 45 3.40 0.36 -3.67
CA VAL A 45 2.91 0.50 -2.30
C VAL A 45 3.55 -0.54 -1.41
N LYS A 46 3.91 -0.16 -0.19
CA LYS A 46 4.22 -1.12 0.87
C LYS A 46 3.10 -1.18 1.87
N ILE A 47 2.69 -2.39 2.22
CA ILE A 47 1.76 -2.63 3.30
C ILE A 47 2.54 -2.91 4.57
N TRP A 48 2.19 -2.18 5.63
CA TRP A 48 2.76 -2.35 6.95
C TRP A 48 1.67 -2.69 7.95
N ARG A 49 1.95 -3.67 8.80
CA ARG A 49 1.08 -4.09 9.89
C ARG A 49 1.71 -3.67 11.21
N CYS A 50 0.93 -3.04 12.09
CA CYS A 50 1.38 -2.79 13.45
C CYS A 50 1.46 -4.12 14.22
N ASN A 51 2.61 -4.39 14.86
CA ASN A 51 2.80 -5.64 15.59
C ASN A 51 1.88 -5.76 16.82
N ASN A 52 1.55 -4.63 17.44
CA ASN A 52 0.84 -4.60 18.72
C ASN A 52 -0.68 -4.71 18.61
N CYS A 53 -1.26 -4.23 17.52
CA CYS A 53 -2.73 -4.19 17.36
C CYS A 53 -3.23 -4.69 15.99
N MET A 54 -2.34 -5.23 15.16
CA MET A 54 -2.66 -5.78 13.84
C MET A 54 -3.23 -4.78 12.82
N TYR A 55 -3.23 -3.48 13.14
CA TYR A 55 -3.69 -2.43 12.24
C TYR A 55 -2.82 -2.35 10.98
N MET A 56 -3.46 -2.22 9.81
CA MET A 56 -2.79 -2.20 8.50
C MET A 56 -2.79 -0.81 7.89
N MET A 57 -1.68 -0.44 7.26
CA MET A 57 -1.54 0.80 6.48
C MET A 57 -0.78 0.56 5.19
N GLN A 58 -1.16 1.32 4.16
CA GLN A 58 -0.46 1.40 2.88
C GLN A 58 0.39 2.67 2.83
N PHE A 59 1.63 2.53 2.37
CA PHE A 59 2.55 3.64 2.17
C PHE A 59 2.97 3.66 0.71
N TRP A 60 2.77 4.80 0.07
CA TRP A 60 3.29 5.06 -1.28
C TRP A 60 4.81 5.12 -1.24
N GLU A 61 5.47 4.37 -2.13
CA GLU A 61 6.89 4.55 -2.38
C GLU A 61 7.07 5.30 -3.70
N PRO A 62 7.66 6.50 -3.69
CA PRO A 62 8.06 7.16 -4.93
C PRO A 62 9.16 6.35 -5.62
N ASP A 63 9.08 6.26 -6.95
CA ASP A 63 10.09 5.64 -7.83
C ASP A 63 11.43 6.39 -7.80
#